data_AF-A0A926RY60-F1
#
_entry.id   AF-A0A926RY60-F1
#
_cell.length_a   1.000
_cell.length_b   1.000
_cell.length_c   1.000
_cell.angle_alpha   90.00
_cell.angle_beta   90.00
_cell.angle_gamma   90.00
#
_symmetry.space_group_name_H-M   'P 1'
#
loop_
_entity.id
_entity.type
_entity.pdbx_description
1 polymer ?
#
loop_
_entity_poly.entity_id
_entity_poly.type
_entity_poly.pdbx_seq_one_letter_code
_entity_poly.pdbx_strand_id
1 'polypeptide(L)'
;MKQESSKNGHCYEDFEVVDVIKFFSGELIEARGPDGKIVYLQNIKASRSYFPSEFQDALRKLKNPHIAPIFDVLVDKDRLVLVHPPLKGEPLSLVVNKNHVMDPEQAMRVVLKLFKTVRILEQLPVAMRAPLDPRNILLDGENPMVLFLHLKTDTSQYDNDLKWRDLLYFLLVGESPDASLKQSKRALELKGVPDAIIKIAMSSLDKKQGFQEVLRDLQTYVAGNSIKRKKEKKPLEKKRVKALVGIPAVSILILTTITLYQLNDGEWTSSILRAITGGAYGNVIETKEQGEPIVFEQNKNKYKMKQTLEGNNQLIGDFVLKELKLFEGYLETVDELTAYGVRVDKSGKIGIYIKRGDILQYIGDSGDRFVLKPGETYSFQIFYFPGEPIHVSIIEKGTNERWTLVGSEAVNSPLKMRFTGSAGDRLYTPTIKRTDRTTIGREWMKNQPWKINIGQAILNKRQTKRLSLDVYPQSTVSLTNTDAKNFTYQPPVGVVEEPQLFMMLNFLDGSNYSFIWKDDNLILKEGGFKSDKRPIASDKMMDWKYDPEKPVEISASTRSNDLTIVLSQGDQKYKFEYSTEGLPISLKEVTLANPKGFSLIGDPVGGGANQDKAYLNNRKIE
;
A
#
# COMPACT_ATOMS: atom_id res chain seq x y z
N MET A 1 53.67 19.99 23.08
CA MET A 1 53.45 19.94 21.61
C MET A 1 51.98 20.15 21.34
N LYS A 2 51.64 21.25 20.66
CA LYS A 2 50.28 21.60 20.27
C LYS A 2 49.85 20.67 19.13
N GLN A 3 48.81 19.87 19.33
CA GLN A 3 48.05 19.31 18.22
C GLN A 3 47.04 20.38 17.80
N GLU A 4 47.19 20.87 16.58
CA GLU A 4 46.29 21.85 15.98
C GLU A 4 44.88 21.25 15.87
N SER A 5 44.02 21.70 16.78
CA SER A 5 42.57 21.64 16.63
C SER A 5 42.19 22.46 15.40
N SER A 6 41.86 21.81 14.30
CA SER A 6 41.13 22.48 13.22
C SER A 6 39.71 22.75 13.70
N LYS A 7 39.51 23.97 14.22
CA LYS A 7 38.21 24.55 14.53
C LYS A 7 37.38 24.68 13.25
N ASN A 8 36.54 23.68 12.98
CA ASN A 8 35.33 23.79 12.16
C ASN A 8 34.22 23.19 13.01
N GLY A 9 33.25 24.01 13.44
CA GLY A 9 32.23 23.67 14.45
C GLY A 9 31.56 22.31 14.23
N HIS A 10 31.32 21.58 15.32
CA HIS A 10 31.02 20.14 15.28
C HIS A 10 29.52 19.88 15.47
N CYS A 11 28.90 19.14 14.54
CA CYS A 11 27.49 18.78 14.60
C CYS A 11 27.11 17.68 15.62
N TYR A 12 28.02 17.26 16.50
CA TYR A 12 27.76 16.23 17.51
C TYR A 12 28.32 16.60 18.90
N GLU A 13 28.31 17.89 19.25
CA GLU A 13 28.67 18.36 20.61
C GLU A 13 27.83 17.70 21.72
N ASP A 14 26.62 17.24 21.38
CA ASP A 14 25.69 16.55 22.26
C ASP A 14 25.94 15.03 22.40
N PHE A 15 26.95 14.47 21.71
CA PHE A 15 27.27 13.04 21.74
C PHE A 15 28.68 12.78 22.28
N GLU A 16 28.80 11.91 23.28
CA GLU A 16 30.09 11.45 23.81
C GLU A 16 30.56 10.23 23.01
N VAL A 17 31.66 10.38 22.25
CA VAL A 17 32.22 9.28 21.44
C VAL A 17 32.80 8.20 22.36
N VAL A 18 32.36 6.96 22.15
CA VAL A 18 32.82 5.76 22.88
C VAL A 18 33.87 5.01 22.06
N ASP A 19 33.58 4.72 20.79
CA ASP A 19 34.48 3.99 19.89
C ASP A 19 34.23 4.33 18.41
N VAL A 20 35.15 3.97 17.52
CA VAL A 20 35.02 4.14 16.07
C VAL A 20 35.22 2.79 15.37
N ILE A 21 34.12 2.25 14.85
CA ILE A 21 34.09 0.98 14.12
C ILE A 21 34.34 1.25 12.64
N LYS A 22 35.49 0.80 12.15
CA LYS A 22 35.90 1.00 10.75
C LYS A 22 35.41 -0.12 9.85
N PHE A 23 34.78 0.26 8.75
CA PHE A 23 34.35 -0.63 7.67
C PHE A 23 35.06 -0.23 6.36
N PHE A 24 34.98 -1.09 5.35
CA PHE A 24 35.55 -0.79 4.04
C PHE A 24 34.83 0.37 3.33
N SER A 25 33.52 0.52 3.55
CA SER A 25 32.70 1.53 2.89
C SER A 25 32.47 2.78 3.73
N GLY A 26 33.01 2.84 4.96
CA GLY A 26 32.83 3.97 5.85
C GLY A 26 33.19 3.63 7.28
N GLU A 27 32.77 4.46 8.21
CA GLU A 27 32.93 4.25 9.65
C GLU A 27 31.59 4.46 10.35
N LEU A 28 31.35 3.68 11.41
CA LEU A 28 30.28 3.92 12.38
C LEU A 28 30.94 4.34 13.68
N ILE A 29 30.52 5.49 14.21
CA ILE A 29 30.99 5.97 15.50
C ILE A 29 30.00 5.50 16.55
N GLU A 30 30.44 4.67 17.48
CA GLU A 30 29.65 4.37 18.68
C GLU A 30 29.73 5.56 19.62
N ALA A 31 28.59 6.11 19.99
CA ALA A 31 28.50 7.28 20.84
C ALA A 31 27.38 7.14 21.86
N ARG A 32 27.52 7.83 22.99
CA ARG A 32 26.48 7.99 24.00
C ARG A 32 25.75 9.30 23.75
N GLY A 33 24.43 9.22 23.54
CA GLY A 33 23.58 10.39 23.35
C GLY A 33 23.26 11.13 24.66
N PRO A 34 22.56 12.28 24.59
CA PRO A 34 22.21 13.10 25.75
C PRO A 34 21.36 12.38 26.80
N ASP A 35 20.61 11.37 26.37
CA ASP A 35 19.76 10.53 27.23
C ASP A 35 20.52 9.33 27.84
N GLY A 36 21.84 9.26 27.64
CA GLY A 36 22.70 8.19 28.14
C GLY A 36 22.67 6.89 27.31
N LYS A 37 21.88 6.82 26.23
CA LYS A 37 21.80 5.61 25.39
C LYS A 37 22.95 5.54 24.37
N ILE A 38 23.36 4.32 24.06
CA ILE A 38 24.31 4.06 22.97
C ILE A 38 23.60 4.17 21.61
N VAL A 39 24.22 4.89 20.69
CA VAL A 39 23.80 5.07 19.30
C VAL A 39 25.01 4.91 18.36
N TYR A 40 24.74 4.67 17.09
CA TYR A 40 25.76 4.62 16.04
C TYR A 40 25.60 5.79 15.08
N LEU A 41 26.67 6.56 14.85
CA LEU A 41 26.68 7.71 13.96
C LEU A 41 27.36 7.34 12.64
N GLN A 42 26.66 7.55 11.52
CA GLN A 42 27.19 7.36 10.17
C GLN A 42 27.46 8.71 9.50
N ASN A 43 28.73 9.01 9.23
CA ASN A 43 29.12 10.23 8.53
C ASN A 43 29.06 10.07 7.01
N ILE A 44 28.34 10.97 6.33
CA ILE A 44 28.19 11.02 4.88
C ILE A 44 28.66 12.38 4.39
N LYS A 45 29.75 12.39 3.60
CA LYS A 45 30.28 13.61 3.01
C LYS A 45 29.31 14.19 1.99
N ALA A 46 29.04 15.48 2.09
CA ALA A 46 28.20 16.23 1.18
C ALA A 46 29.06 17.19 0.37
N SER A 47 29.07 17.05 -0.96
CA SER A 47 29.66 18.06 -1.85
C SER A 47 28.74 19.25 -2.07
N ARG A 48 27.51 19.18 -1.56
CA ARG A 48 26.50 20.24 -1.65
C ARG A 48 26.47 21.05 -0.37
N SER A 49 26.34 22.36 -0.51
CA SER A 49 26.27 23.32 0.60
C SER A 49 24.89 23.39 1.27
N TYR A 50 23.89 22.68 0.72
CA TYR A 50 22.50 22.74 1.20
C TYR A 50 21.77 21.40 1.04
N PHE A 51 21.08 20.99 2.11
CA PHE A 51 20.15 19.87 2.14
C PHE A 51 18.72 20.42 2.25
N PRO A 52 17.74 19.95 1.45
CA PRO A 52 16.33 20.32 1.68
C PRO A 52 15.94 20.02 3.13
N SER A 53 15.22 20.91 3.82
CA SER A 53 14.87 20.73 5.25
C SER A 53 14.15 19.40 5.52
N GLU A 54 13.29 18.97 4.58
CA GLU A 54 12.54 17.71 4.64
C GLU A 54 13.40 16.45 4.43
N PHE A 55 14.64 16.57 3.96
CA PHE A 55 15.49 15.41 3.69
C PHE A 55 15.87 14.66 4.98
N GLN A 56 16.16 15.41 6.05
CA GLN A 56 16.42 14.82 7.37
C GLN A 56 15.18 14.04 7.85
N ASP A 57 14.01 14.65 7.69
CA ASP A 57 12.73 14.09 8.06
C ASP A 57 12.33 12.87 7.23
N ALA A 58 12.59 12.90 5.92
CA ALA A 58 12.37 11.76 5.03
C ALA A 58 13.23 10.56 5.43
N LEU A 59 14.47 10.80 5.86
CA LEU A 59 15.37 9.76 6.36
C LEU A 59 14.92 9.24 7.73
N ARG A 60 14.55 10.10 8.69
CA ARG A 60 13.96 9.67 9.97
C ARG A 60 12.67 8.87 9.78
N LYS A 61 11.86 9.20 8.77
CA LYS A 61 10.58 8.53 8.44
C LYS A 61 10.76 7.32 7.51
N LEU A 62 11.97 7.02 7.04
CA LEU A 62 12.25 5.93 6.10
C LEU A 62 12.05 4.58 6.79
N LYS A 63 10.81 4.07 6.77
CA LYS A 63 10.45 2.77 7.33
C LYS A 63 10.65 1.67 6.31
N ASN A 64 11.90 1.26 6.11
CA ASN A 64 12.25 0.09 5.31
C ASN A 64 13.00 -0.93 6.20
N PRO A 65 12.51 -2.16 6.36
CA PRO A 65 13.15 -3.17 7.21
C PRO A 65 14.53 -3.60 6.72
N HIS A 66 14.91 -3.22 5.49
CA HIS A 66 16.18 -3.55 4.87
C HIS A 66 17.19 -2.39 4.89
N ILE A 67 16.89 -1.32 5.62
CA ILE A 67 17.79 -0.19 5.85
C ILE A 67 18.01 -0.06 7.36
N ALA A 68 19.23 0.21 7.78
CA ALA A 68 19.51 0.51 9.19
C ALA A 68 18.57 1.62 9.68
N PRO A 69 17.79 1.40 10.76
CA PRO A 69 16.82 2.37 11.23
C PRO A 69 17.51 3.69 11.56
N ILE A 70 16.93 4.80 11.11
CA ILE A 70 17.47 6.14 11.31
C ILE A 70 16.63 6.79 12.41
N PHE A 71 17.22 6.93 13.59
CA PHE A 71 16.61 7.60 14.73
C PHE A 71 16.64 9.12 14.57
N ASP A 72 17.79 9.64 14.14
CA ASP A 72 18.00 11.07 13.97
C ASP A 72 18.93 11.36 12.78
N VAL A 73 18.93 12.61 12.32
CA VAL A 73 19.75 13.09 11.21
C VAL A 73 20.26 14.47 11.53
N LEU A 74 21.57 14.65 11.48
CA LEU A 74 22.25 15.92 11.72
C LEU A 74 22.85 16.40 10.42
N VAL A 75 22.77 17.69 10.12
CA VAL A 75 23.35 18.29 8.91
C VAL A 75 24.29 19.42 9.29
N ASP A 76 25.52 19.27 8.83
CA ASP A 76 26.55 20.32 8.80
C ASP A 76 26.79 20.76 7.35
N LYS A 77 27.39 21.94 7.18
CA LYS A 77 27.67 22.60 5.89
C LYS A 77 28.16 21.65 4.79
N ASP A 78 29.02 20.68 5.11
CA ASP A 78 29.61 19.70 4.17
C ASP A 78 29.35 18.23 4.56
N ARG A 79 28.47 17.96 5.54
CA ARG A 79 28.31 16.62 6.12
C ARG A 79 26.87 16.32 6.53
N LEU A 80 26.47 15.08 6.34
CA LEU A 80 25.22 14.51 6.83
C LEU A 80 25.57 13.38 7.81
N VAL A 81 25.03 13.42 9.02
CA VAL A 81 25.23 12.39 10.03
C VAL A 81 23.92 11.66 10.25
N LEU A 82 23.90 10.34 10.05
CA LEU A 82 22.73 9.51 10.39
C LEU A 82 22.96 8.89 11.77
N VAL A 83 21.99 9.02 12.65
CA VAL A 83 22.01 8.43 13.99
C VAL A 83 21.16 7.17 13.96
N HIS A 84 21.77 6.04 14.28
CA HIS A 84 21.12 4.74 14.31
C HIS A 84 21.02 4.24 15.75
N PRO A 85 19.92 3.58 16.14
CA PRO A 85 19.87 2.84 17.39
C PRO A 85 20.81 1.61 17.31
N PRO A 86 21.04 0.91 18.44
CA PRO A 86 21.79 -0.34 18.42
C PRO A 86 21.23 -1.33 17.40
N LEU A 87 22.08 -1.78 16.49
CA LEU A 87 21.71 -2.63 15.37
C LEU A 87 21.74 -4.12 15.77
N LYS A 88 20.88 -4.91 15.14
CA LYS A 88 20.80 -6.37 15.35
C LYS A 88 21.09 -7.10 14.04
N GLY A 89 21.63 -8.30 14.17
CA GLY A 89 21.97 -9.18 13.06
C GLY A 89 23.48 -9.39 12.94
N GLU A 90 23.85 -10.40 12.16
CA GLU A 90 25.24 -10.74 11.89
C GLU A 90 25.68 -10.21 10.53
N PRO A 91 26.92 -9.71 10.37
CA PRO A 91 27.47 -9.35 9.06
C PRO A 91 27.35 -10.51 8.08
N LEU A 92 26.85 -10.24 6.88
CA LEU A 92 26.59 -11.25 5.86
C LEU A 92 27.86 -12.01 5.46
N SER A 93 29.03 -11.37 5.55
CA SER A 93 30.33 -12.00 5.34
C SER A 93 30.75 -13.00 6.41
N LEU A 94 30.14 -12.98 7.60
CA LEU A 94 30.34 -14.00 8.64
C LEU A 94 29.35 -15.15 8.47
N VAL A 95 28.11 -14.83 8.10
CA VAL A 95 27.07 -15.82 7.83
C VAL A 95 27.37 -16.63 6.57
N VAL A 96 27.87 -15.98 5.52
CA VAL A 96 28.19 -16.61 4.24
C VAL A 96 29.69 -16.58 3.98
N ASN A 97 30.27 -17.75 3.79
CA ASN A 97 31.69 -17.94 3.49
C ASN A 97 31.90 -19.22 2.66
N LYS A 98 33.14 -19.51 2.24
CA LYS A 98 33.44 -20.66 1.36
C LYS A 98 32.92 -22.01 1.88
N ASN A 99 32.83 -22.15 3.20
CA ASN A 99 32.38 -23.37 3.88
C ASN A 99 30.86 -23.37 4.15
N HIS A 100 30.25 -22.19 4.23
CA HIS A 100 28.83 -22.01 4.51
C HIS A 100 28.20 -21.07 3.47
N VAL A 101 27.74 -21.64 2.36
CA VAL A 101 27.05 -20.90 1.29
C VAL A 101 25.55 -20.83 1.57
N MET A 102 24.88 -19.81 1.04
CA MET A 102 23.44 -19.66 1.20
C MET A 102 22.67 -20.60 0.24
N ASP A 103 21.53 -21.14 0.69
CA ASP A 103 20.61 -21.86 -0.20
C ASP A 103 20.30 -21.00 -1.44
N PRO A 104 20.39 -21.53 -2.67
CA PRO A 104 20.25 -20.72 -3.87
C PRO A 104 18.94 -19.93 -3.92
N GLU A 105 17.85 -20.50 -3.41
CA GLU A 105 16.54 -19.85 -3.46
C GLU A 105 16.42 -18.79 -2.37
N GLN A 106 17.02 -19.01 -1.20
CA GLN A 106 17.19 -17.98 -0.18
C GLN A 106 18.06 -16.83 -0.68
N ALA A 107 19.17 -17.12 -1.36
CA ALA A 107 20.04 -16.10 -1.96
C ALA A 107 19.28 -15.20 -2.93
N MET A 108 18.45 -15.78 -3.80
CA MET A 108 17.60 -15.02 -4.71
C MET A 108 16.60 -14.10 -3.98
N ARG A 109 16.00 -14.56 -2.87
CA ARG A 109 15.09 -13.73 -2.06
C ARG A 109 15.83 -12.58 -1.36
N VAL A 110 17.00 -12.84 -0.79
CA VAL A 110 17.83 -11.83 -0.12
C VAL A 110 18.28 -10.74 -1.10
N VAL A 111 18.81 -11.14 -2.26
CA VAL A 111 19.23 -10.18 -3.30
C VAL A 111 18.03 -9.36 -3.80
N LEU A 112 16.86 -9.98 -3.96
CA LEU A 112 15.67 -9.26 -4.41
C LEU A 112 15.23 -8.18 -3.41
N LYS A 113 15.25 -8.49 -2.10
CA LYS A 113 14.95 -7.52 -1.03
C LYS A 113 15.93 -6.33 -1.08
N LEU A 114 17.22 -6.62 -1.22
CA LEU A 114 18.28 -5.60 -1.30
C LEU A 114 18.18 -4.74 -2.56
N PHE A 115 17.95 -5.33 -3.73
CA PHE A 115 17.84 -4.57 -4.98
C PHE A 115 16.60 -3.68 -5.01
N LYS A 116 15.47 -4.16 -4.46
CA LYS A 116 14.28 -3.30 -4.27
C LYS A 116 14.58 -2.13 -3.33
N THR A 117 15.39 -2.37 -2.30
CA THR A 117 15.80 -1.33 -1.33
C THR A 117 16.67 -0.27 -1.99
N VAL A 118 17.66 -0.66 -2.81
CA VAL A 118 18.45 0.29 -3.61
C VAL A 118 17.56 1.14 -4.51
N ARG A 119 16.57 0.53 -5.19
CA ARG A 119 15.63 1.28 -6.02
C ARG A 119 14.80 2.29 -5.23
N ILE A 120 14.41 1.97 -3.98
CA ILE A 120 13.70 2.92 -3.11
C ILE A 120 14.61 4.10 -2.73
N LEU A 121 15.88 3.83 -2.40
CA LEU A 121 16.87 4.86 -2.07
C LEU A 121 17.10 5.84 -3.23
N GLU A 122 17.10 5.36 -4.47
CA GLU A 122 17.23 6.20 -5.66
C GLU A 122 16.02 7.11 -5.93
N GLN A 123 14.87 6.79 -5.35
CA GLN A 123 13.61 7.55 -5.49
C GLN A 123 13.41 8.58 -4.37
N LEU A 124 14.34 8.68 -3.41
CA LEU A 124 14.28 9.68 -2.36
C LEU A 124 14.43 11.11 -2.93
N PRO A 125 13.90 12.14 -2.25
CA PRO A 125 14.03 13.54 -2.67
C PRO A 125 15.47 13.97 -2.94
N VAL A 126 16.40 13.32 -2.26
CA VAL A 126 17.80 13.35 -2.61
C VAL A 126 18.22 11.90 -2.78
N ALA A 127 18.51 11.54 -4.03
CA ALA A 127 18.86 10.17 -4.37
C ALA A 127 20.02 9.68 -3.51
N MET A 128 19.78 8.58 -2.83
CA MET A 128 20.79 7.89 -2.06
C MET A 128 21.13 6.56 -2.73
N ARG A 129 22.27 6.01 -2.33
CA ARG A 129 22.75 4.71 -2.75
C ARG A 129 23.28 3.94 -1.54
N ALA A 130 23.29 2.62 -1.64
CA ALA A 130 23.87 1.73 -0.65
C ALA A 130 24.82 0.75 -1.36
N PRO A 131 26.11 0.70 -1.01
CA PRO A 131 27.03 -0.29 -1.55
C PRO A 131 26.63 -1.67 -1.03
N LEU A 132 26.17 -2.53 -1.93
CA LEU A 132 25.77 -3.90 -1.63
C LEU A 132 26.97 -4.85 -1.48
N ASP A 133 28.00 -4.40 -0.77
CA ASP A 133 29.11 -5.26 -0.32
C ASP A 133 28.61 -6.13 0.86
N PRO A 134 28.90 -7.44 0.88
CA PRO A 134 28.49 -8.31 1.98
C PRO A 134 28.91 -7.84 3.38
N ARG A 135 30.00 -7.09 3.50
CA ARG A 135 30.47 -6.56 4.78
C ARG A 135 29.59 -5.41 5.33
N ASN A 136 28.78 -4.80 4.46
CA ASN A 136 27.88 -3.70 4.82
C ASN A 136 26.43 -4.15 4.98
N ILE A 137 26.18 -5.46 4.97
CA ILE A 137 24.84 -6.02 5.07
C ILE A 137 24.80 -6.84 6.37
N LEU A 138 23.90 -6.49 7.27
CA LEU A 138 23.54 -7.36 8.38
C LEU A 138 22.42 -8.31 7.94
N LEU A 139 22.43 -9.51 8.49
CA LEU A 139 21.37 -10.49 8.30
C LEU A 139 20.77 -10.85 9.66
N ASP A 140 19.47 -10.61 9.80
CA ASP A 140 18.67 -11.08 10.93
C ASP A 140 17.68 -12.12 10.41
N GLY A 141 18.01 -13.41 10.59
CA GLY A 141 17.31 -14.52 9.97
C GLY A 141 17.34 -14.45 8.43
N GLU A 142 16.18 -14.26 7.79
CA GLU A 142 16.08 -14.06 6.32
C GLU A 142 15.95 -12.58 5.90
N ASN A 143 16.11 -11.63 6.83
CA ASN A 143 15.93 -10.22 6.56
C ASN A 143 17.29 -9.50 6.47
N PRO A 144 17.72 -9.13 5.25
CA PRO A 144 18.95 -8.38 5.08
C PRO A 144 18.72 -6.89 5.41
N MET A 145 19.73 -6.23 5.94
CA MET A 145 19.71 -4.81 6.31
C MET A 145 21.00 -4.12 5.84
N VAL A 146 20.91 -3.06 5.04
CA VAL A 146 22.09 -2.28 4.64
C VAL A 146 22.50 -1.30 5.74
N LEU A 147 23.79 -1.28 6.06
CA LEU A 147 24.38 -0.45 7.10
C LEU A 147 24.70 0.97 6.62
N PHE A 148 25.28 1.09 5.43
CA PHE A 148 25.82 2.35 4.93
C PHE A 148 24.97 2.93 3.80
N LEU A 149 24.54 4.17 3.99
CA LEU A 149 23.94 4.99 2.94
C LEU A 149 24.91 6.07 2.45
N HIS A 150 24.83 6.43 1.18
CA HIS A 150 25.62 7.52 0.60
C HIS A 150 24.73 8.39 -0.27
N LEU A 151 25.12 9.65 -0.45
CA LEU A 151 24.51 10.51 -1.46
C LEU A 151 24.95 10.06 -2.85
N LYS A 152 24.02 10.11 -3.81
CA LYS A 152 24.33 9.96 -5.23
C LYS A 152 24.84 11.30 -5.74
N THR A 153 26.15 11.48 -5.84
CA THR A 153 26.80 12.69 -6.37
C THR A 153 27.31 12.47 -7.80
N ASP A 154 27.26 13.50 -8.64
CA ASP A 154 27.69 13.44 -10.04
C ASP A 154 29.19 13.14 -10.23
N THR A 155 30.00 13.35 -9.20
CA THR A 155 31.45 13.11 -9.24
C THR A 155 31.83 11.76 -8.64
N SER A 156 32.01 10.77 -9.52
CA SER A 156 32.97 9.66 -9.45
C SER A 156 33.20 8.96 -8.08
N GLN A 157 32.43 7.90 -7.83
CA GLN A 157 32.97 6.63 -7.30
C GLN A 157 32.22 5.49 -7.97
N TYR A 158 32.57 5.25 -9.24
CA TYR A 158 31.97 4.23 -10.11
C TYR A 158 32.20 2.78 -9.61
N ASP A 159 33.22 2.54 -8.79
CA ASP A 159 33.65 1.18 -8.44
C ASP A 159 32.83 0.53 -7.31
N ASN A 160 32.41 1.30 -6.31
CA ASN A 160 31.56 0.79 -5.23
C ASN A 160 30.11 0.53 -5.69
N ASP A 161 29.66 1.22 -6.74
CA ASP A 161 28.33 1.06 -7.35
C ASP A 161 28.18 -0.23 -8.15
N LEU A 162 29.25 -1.00 -8.35
CA LEU A 162 29.19 -2.29 -9.04
C LEU A 162 29.12 -3.49 -8.09
N LYS A 163 29.25 -3.30 -6.77
CA LYS A 163 29.25 -4.44 -5.82
C LYS A 163 27.95 -5.24 -5.76
N TRP A 164 26.84 -4.66 -6.21
CA TRP A 164 25.60 -5.42 -6.40
C TRP A 164 25.76 -6.57 -7.41
N ARG A 165 26.69 -6.43 -8.37
CA ARG A 165 26.95 -7.45 -9.40
C ARG A 165 27.47 -8.74 -8.79
N ASP A 166 28.36 -8.59 -7.81
CA ASP A 166 29.05 -9.68 -7.13
C ASP A 166 28.17 -10.38 -6.08
N LEU A 167 27.16 -9.67 -5.56
CA LEU A 167 26.42 -10.11 -4.36
C LEU A 167 25.76 -11.49 -4.54
N LEU A 168 25.04 -11.71 -5.65
CA LEU A 168 24.37 -12.99 -5.87
C LEU A 168 25.39 -14.14 -5.99
N TYR A 169 26.51 -13.90 -6.68
CA TYR A 169 27.59 -14.88 -6.78
C TYR A 169 28.18 -15.19 -5.39
N PHE A 170 28.48 -14.15 -4.61
CA PHE A 170 29.01 -14.29 -3.26
C PHE A 170 28.11 -15.14 -2.37
N LEU A 171 26.79 -14.92 -2.41
CA LEU A 171 25.84 -15.71 -1.63
C LEU A 171 25.85 -17.20 -2.00
N LEU A 172 26.06 -17.51 -3.28
CA LEU A 172 26.02 -18.86 -3.82
C LEU A 172 27.34 -19.63 -3.67
N VAL A 173 28.47 -18.92 -3.65
CA VAL A 173 29.81 -19.53 -3.65
C VAL A 173 30.58 -19.32 -2.34
N GLY A 174 30.26 -18.26 -1.61
CA GLY A 174 30.90 -17.91 -0.34
C GLY A 174 32.16 -17.05 -0.48
N GLU A 175 32.47 -16.60 -1.69
CA GLU A 175 33.61 -15.73 -2.01
C GLU A 175 33.28 -14.79 -3.17
N SER A 176 34.06 -13.73 -3.33
CA SER A 176 33.90 -12.79 -4.44
C SER A 176 34.24 -13.47 -5.78
N PRO A 177 33.60 -13.06 -6.89
CA PRO A 177 33.84 -13.65 -8.20
C PRO A 177 35.26 -13.38 -8.69
N ASP A 178 35.87 -14.41 -9.28
CA ASP A 178 37.10 -14.26 -10.05
C ASP A 178 36.86 -13.37 -11.29
N ALA A 179 37.93 -12.76 -11.81
CA ALA A 179 37.84 -11.88 -13.00
C ALA A 179 37.30 -12.56 -14.27
N SER A 180 37.30 -13.91 -14.33
CA SER A 180 36.82 -14.67 -15.49
C SER A 180 35.39 -15.18 -15.29
N LEU A 181 34.48 -14.76 -16.18
CA LEU A 181 33.09 -15.26 -16.22
C LEU A 181 33.03 -16.79 -16.40
N LYS A 182 33.98 -17.38 -17.13
CA LYS A 182 34.01 -18.84 -17.36
C LYS A 182 34.35 -19.62 -16.08
N GLN A 183 35.28 -19.09 -15.28
CA GLN A 183 35.62 -19.69 -13.97
C GLN A 183 34.49 -19.49 -12.97
N SER A 184 33.88 -18.30 -12.95
CA SER A 184 32.71 -18.00 -12.12
C SER A 184 31.56 -18.98 -12.40
N LYS A 185 31.23 -19.21 -13.68
CA LYS A 185 30.19 -20.18 -14.05
C LYS A 185 30.52 -21.60 -13.54
N ARG A 186 31.76 -22.05 -13.73
CA ARG A 186 32.21 -23.37 -13.27
C ARG A 186 32.13 -23.52 -11.75
N ALA A 187 32.46 -22.47 -11.00
CA ALA A 187 32.34 -22.48 -9.53
C ALA A 187 30.88 -22.63 -9.07
N LEU A 188 29.93 -21.94 -9.73
CA LEU A 188 28.50 -22.09 -9.45
C LEU A 188 28.00 -23.51 -9.77
N GLU A 189 28.43 -24.08 -10.90
CA GLU A 189 28.11 -25.47 -11.28
C GLU A 189 28.65 -26.47 -10.24
N LEU A 190 29.90 -26.28 -9.77
CA LEU A 190 30.50 -27.12 -8.73
C LEU A 190 29.80 -27.03 -7.37
N LYS A 191 29.22 -25.87 -7.05
CA LYS A 191 28.40 -25.67 -5.84
C LYS A 191 26.97 -26.21 -5.99
N GLY A 192 26.61 -26.81 -7.12
CA GLY A 192 25.29 -27.42 -7.35
C GLY A 192 24.17 -26.40 -7.53
N VAL A 193 24.49 -25.17 -7.98
CA VAL A 193 23.49 -24.12 -8.21
C VAL A 193 22.62 -24.48 -9.43
N PRO A 194 21.28 -24.36 -9.37
CA PRO A 194 20.42 -24.63 -10.52
C PRO A 194 20.71 -23.71 -11.72
N ASP A 195 20.69 -24.24 -12.95
CA ASP A 195 21.02 -23.53 -14.19
C ASP A 195 20.29 -22.19 -14.36
N ALA A 196 19.02 -22.13 -13.95
CA ALA A 196 18.21 -20.92 -14.03
C ALA A 196 18.74 -19.81 -13.10
N ILE A 197 19.28 -20.16 -11.93
CA ILE A 197 19.95 -19.23 -11.02
C ILE A 197 21.33 -18.88 -11.54
N ILE A 198 22.08 -19.86 -12.07
CA ILE A 198 23.38 -19.61 -12.71
C ILE A 198 23.24 -18.55 -13.80
N LYS A 199 22.22 -18.65 -14.66
CA LYS A 199 21.97 -17.66 -15.71
C LYS A 199 21.81 -16.24 -15.15
N ILE A 200 21.08 -16.07 -14.05
CA ILE A 200 20.84 -14.76 -13.43
C ILE A 200 22.11 -14.25 -12.72
N ALA A 201 22.83 -15.12 -12.02
CA ALA A 201 24.12 -14.79 -11.41
C ALA A 201 25.15 -14.35 -12.47
N MET A 202 25.22 -15.06 -13.60
CA MET A 202 26.09 -14.67 -14.71
C MET A 202 25.66 -13.36 -15.37
N SER A 203 24.35 -13.10 -15.48
CA SER A 203 23.81 -11.82 -15.97
C SER A 203 24.20 -10.66 -15.06
N SER A 204 24.15 -10.87 -13.74
CA SER A 204 24.59 -9.91 -12.73
C SER A 204 26.07 -9.53 -12.90
N LEU A 205 26.93 -10.52 -13.14
CA LEU A 205 28.38 -10.32 -13.36
C LEU A 205 28.72 -9.70 -14.72
N ASP A 206 27.85 -9.80 -15.73
CA ASP A 206 28.09 -9.24 -17.06
C ASP A 206 27.95 -7.70 -17.05
N LYS A 207 29.07 -7.02 -17.29
CA LYS A 207 29.13 -5.54 -17.36
C LYS A 207 28.21 -4.94 -18.42
N LYS A 208 27.78 -5.70 -19.43
CA LYS A 208 26.84 -5.25 -20.46
C LYS A 208 25.39 -5.19 -19.98
N GLN A 209 25.04 -5.92 -18.93
CA GLN A 209 23.69 -5.98 -18.38
C GLN A 209 23.47 -4.84 -17.39
N GLY A 210 22.31 -4.18 -17.47
CA GLY A 210 21.93 -3.11 -16.55
C GLY A 210 21.32 -3.64 -15.25
N PHE A 211 21.44 -2.87 -14.16
CA PHE A 211 20.83 -3.22 -12.86
C PHE A 211 19.33 -3.52 -12.96
N GLN A 212 18.57 -2.71 -13.72
CA GLN A 212 17.13 -2.88 -13.87
C GLN A 212 16.75 -4.16 -14.63
N GLU A 213 17.58 -4.59 -15.58
CA GLU A 213 17.35 -5.83 -16.35
C GLU A 213 17.53 -7.04 -15.44
N VAL A 214 18.64 -7.08 -14.67
CA VAL A 214 18.91 -8.15 -13.70
C VAL A 214 17.84 -8.19 -12.61
N LEU A 215 17.40 -7.03 -12.10
CA LEU A 215 16.30 -6.95 -11.13
C LEU A 215 14.99 -7.53 -11.70
N ARG A 216 14.67 -7.24 -12.96
CA ARG A 216 13.47 -7.79 -13.63
C ARG A 216 13.55 -9.31 -13.78
N ASP A 217 14.70 -9.83 -14.18
CA ASP A 217 14.92 -11.28 -14.32
C ASP A 217 14.81 -11.99 -12.96
N LEU A 218 15.39 -11.40 -11.92
CA LEU A 218 15.30 -11.87 -10.54
C LEU A 218 13.85 -11.87 -10.03
N GLN A 219 13.10 -10.80 -10.28
CA GLN A 219 11.66 -10.73 -9.94
C GLN A 219 10.85 -11.81 -10.64
N THR A 220 11.10 -12.01 -11.94
CA THR A 220 10.43 -13.01 -12.76
C THR A 220 10.72 -14.42 -12.25
N TYR A 221 11.98 -14.70 -11.90
CA TYR A 221 12.40 -15.99 -11.36
C TYR A 221 11.73 -16.30 -10.01
N VAL A 222 11.84 -15.39 -9.04
CA VAL A 222 11.27 -15.58 -7.71
C VAL A 222 9.75 -15.72 -7.78
N ALA A 223 9.08 -14.94 -8.65
CA ALA A 223 7.64 -15.10 -8.90
C ALA A 223 7.32 -16.48 -9.52
N GLY A 224 8.10 -16.94 -10.50
CA GLY A 224 7.90 -18.21 -11.20
C GLY A 224 8.17 -19.46 -10.36
N ASN A 225 9.18 -19.46 -9.49
CA ASN A 225 9.53 -20.63 -8.68
C ASN A 225 8.64 -20.80 -7.45
N SER A 226 8.04 -19.71 -6.97
CA SER A 226 6.97 -19.79 -5.96
C SER A 226 5.75 -20.60 -6.46
N ILE A 227 5.57 -20.70 -7.78
CA ILE A 227 4.53 -21.50 -8.44
C ILE A 227 4.95 -22.96 -8.64
N LYS A 228 6.23 -23.25 -8.98
CA LYS A 228 6.73 -24.62 -9.23
C LYS A 228 6.89 -25.48 -7.98
N ARG A 229 7.35 -24.91 -6.85
CA ARG A 229 7.49 -25.63 -5.56
C ARG A 229 6.17 -26.22 -5.02
N LYS A 230 5.01 -25.79 -5.54
CA LYS A 230 3.69 -26.36 -5.22
C LYS A 230 3.39 -27.72 -5.87
N LYS A 231 4.10 -28.13 -6.93
CA LYS A 231 3.77 -29.35 -7.69
C LYS A 231 4.54 -30.61 -7.28
N GLU A 232 5.66 -30.50 -6.58
CA GLU A 232 6.56 -31.65 -6.32
C GLU A 232 6.44 -32.30 -4.93
N LYS A 233 5.64 -31.77 -4.01
CA LYS A 233 5.38 -32.46 -2.73
C LYS A 233 4.15 -33.35 -2.81
N LYS A 234 4.26 -34.50 -3.47
CA LYS A 234 3.45 -35.69 -3.16
C LYS A 234 4.36 -36.72 -2.48
N PRO A 235 4.06 -37.19 -1.25
CA PRO A 235 4.78 -38.32 -0.69
C PRO A 235 4.42 -39.59 -1.48
N LEU A 236 5.44 -40.32 -1.93
CA LEU A 236 5.29 -41.70 -2.40
C LEU A 236 4.93 -42.59 -1.21
N GLU A 237 3.64 -42.76 -0.94
CA GLU A 237 3.17 -43.84 -0.07
C GLU A 237 3.02 -45.14 -0.86
N LYS A 238 3.89 -46.10 -0.53
CA LYS A 238 3.65 -47.53 -0.78
C LYS A 238 2.43 -47.99 0.03
N LYS A 239 1.41 -48.56 -0.63
CA LYS A 239 0.60 -49.72 -0.18
C LYS A 239 -0.41 -50.08 -1.27
N ARG A 240 -0.27 -51.26 -1.86
CA ARG A 240 -1.05 -52.49 -1.57
C ARG A 240 -2.55 -52.34 -1.86
N VAL A 241 -2.90 -52.93 -3.00
CA VAL A 241 -4.18 -53.50 -3.43
C VAL A 241 -5.11 -53.85 -2.26
N LYS A 242 -6.35 -53.35 -2.32
CA LYS A 242 -7.59 -54.13 -2.22
C LYS A 242 -8.70 -53.39 -2.98
N ALA A 243 -9.33 -54.12 -3.88
CA ALA A 243 -10.47 -53.71 -4.68
C ALA A 243 -11.70 -53.46 -3.80
N LEU A 244 -12.51 -52.47 -4.16
CA LEU A 244 -13.96 -52.60 -4.06
C LEU A 244 -14.64 -51.77 -5.16
N VAL A 245 -15.59 -52.43 -5.78
CA VAL A 245 -16.34 -52.11 -6.98
C VAL A 245 -17.47 -51.12 -6.68
N GLY A 246 -17.81 -50.30 -7.68
CA GLY A 246 -19.22 -49.91 -7.91
C GLY A 246 -19.56 -48.43 -7.81
N ILE A 247 -19.50 -47.74 -8.96
CA ILE A 247 -20.38 -46.61 -9.33
C ILE A 247 -21.31 -47.20 -10.41
N PRO A 248 -22.65 -46.98 -10.38
CA PRO A 248 -23.19 -45.81 -11.08
C PRO A 248 -24.42 -45.12 -10.45
N ALA A 249 -24.27 -43.80 -10.34
CA ALA A 249 -25.10 -42.76 -10.98
C ALA A 249 -26.63 -42.67 -10.76
N VAL A 250 -27.06 -41.42 -10.96
CA VAL A 250 -28.40 -40.95 -11.37
C VAL A 250 -29.30 -40.40 -10.25
N SER A 251 -29.13 -39.09 -10.05
CA SER A 251 -30.16 -38.04 -10.09
C SER A 251 -31.63 -38.48 -10.06
N ILE A 252 -32.47 -37.81 -9.25
CA ILE A 252 -33.79 -37.22 -9.61
C ILE A 252 -34.59 -36.89 -8.32
N LEU A 253 -35.37 -35.79 -8.41
CA LEU A 253 -36.53 -35.39 -7.59
C LEU A 253 -36.27 -34.84 -6.18
N ILE A 254 -36.55 -33.54 -5.98
CA ILE A 254 -37.83 -33.10 -5.39
C ILE A 254 -38.14 -31.68 -5.89
N LEU A 255 -39.25 -31.58 -6.61
CA LEU A 255 -39.98 -30.37 -6.97
C LEU A 255 -40.91 -29.96 -5.82
N THR A 256 -40.99 -28.64 -5.61
CA THR A 256 -42.18 -27.84 -5.24
C THR A 256 -42.98 -28.14 -3.98
N THR A 257 -43.13 -27.11 -3.12
CA THR A 257 -44.38 -26.31 -3.01
C THR A 257 -44.25 -25.31 -1.84
N ILE A 258 -44.10 -24.00 -2.12
CA ILE A 258 -44.80 -22.96 -1.35
C ILE A 258 -45.19 -21.85 -2.33
N THR A 259 -46.50 -21.67 -2.42
CA THR A 259 -47.25 -20.73 -3.24
C THR A 259 -47.03 -19.29 -2.79
N LEU A 260 -46.75 -18.43 -3.76
CA LEU A 260 -46.76 -16.97 -3.68
C LEU A 260 -48.20 -16.47 -3.52
N TYR A 261 -48.43 -15.63 -2.51
CA TYR A 261 -49.57 -14.72 -2.44
C TYR A 261 -49.20 -13.42 -3.16
N GLN A 262 -50.00 -13.04 -4.16
CA GLN A 262 -49.95 -11.77 -4.87
C GLN A 262 -50.59 -10.64 -4.03
N LEU A 263 -50.10 -9.41 -4.21
CA LEU A 263 -50.87 -8.17 -4.53
C LEU A 263 -49.84 -7.00 -4.55
N ASN A 264 -49.37 -6.54 -5.71
CA ASN A 264 -49.98 -5.61 -6.71
C ASN A 264 -49.74 -4.12 -6.35
N ASP A 265 -48.89 -3.45 -7.15
CA ASP A 265 -49.31 -2.36 -8.03
C ASP A 265 -48.14 -1.78 -8.86
N GLY A 266 -48.41 -1.56 -10.15
CA GLY A 266 -47.84 -0.43 -10.88
C GLY A 266 -46.86 -0.68 -12.03
N GLU A 267 -47.22 -1.51 -13.01
CA GLU A 267 -46.58 -1.51 -14.33
C GLU A 267 -46.88 -0.20 -15.08
N TRP A 268 -45.89 0.69 -15.22
CA TRP A 268 -45.90 1.77 -16.24
C TRP A 268 -44.50 2.14 -16.78
N THR A 269 -43.50 1.26 -16.70
CA THR A 269 -42.11 1.62 -17.09
C THR A 269 -41.45 0.73 -18.15
N SER A 270 -42.07 -0.38 -18.57
CA SER A 270 -41.39 -1.35 -19.45
C SER A 270 -41.33 -0.96 -20.94
N SER A 271 -42.18 -0.04 -21.41
CA SER A 271 -42.23 0.36 -22.82
C SER A 271 -41.41 1.60 -23.18
N ILE A 272 -41.08 2.47 -22.22
CA ILE A 272 -40.16 3.62 -22.44
C ILE A 272 -38.69 3.21 -22.22
N LEU A 273 -38.43 2.22 -21.36
CA LEU A 273 -37.06 1.73 -21.08
C LEU A 273 -36.44 0.93 -22.24
N ARG A 274 -37.22 0.31 -23.13
CA ARG A 274 -36.68 -0.44 -24.28
C ARG A 274 -36.27 0.44 -25.47
N ALA A 275 -36.78 1.66 -25.57
CA ALA A 275 -36.40 2.60 -26.63
C ALA A 275 -35.18 3.47 -26.27
N ILE A 276 -34.82 3.56 -24.97
CA ILE A 276 -33.71 4.38 -24.48
C ILE A 276 -32.47 3.52 -24.13
N THR A 277 -32.62 2.19 -23.94
CA THR A 277 -31.50 1.30 -23.56
C THR A 277 -30.83 0.58 -24.74
N GLY A 278 -30.64 1.31 -25.85
CA GLY A 278 -29.63 0.97 -26.84
C GLY A 278 -28.24 1.38 -26.35
N GLY A 279 -27.66 0.66 -25.40
CA GLY A 279 -26.30 0.93 -24.91
C GLY A 279 -26.13 0.56 -23.44
N ALA A 280 -25.30 -0.45 -23.20
CA ALA A 280 -25.06 -1.09 -21.92
C ALA A 280 -24.60 -0.11 -20.82
N TYR A 281 -25.28 -0.09 -19.66
CA TYR A 281 -24.68 -0.06 -18.31
C TYR A 281 -25.78 -0.25 -17.25
N GLY A 282 -25.49 -1.08 -16.24
CA GLY A 282 -26.28 -1.16 -15.01
C GLY A 282 -26.71 -2.56 -14.57
N ASN A 283 -25.78 -3.52 -14.47
CA ASN A 283 -26.06 -4.71 -13.69
C ASN A 283 -26.01 -4.34 -12.20
N VAL A 284 -27.20 -4.22 -11.57
CA VAL A 284 -27.34 -4.53 -10.15
C VAL A 284 -26.82 -5.95 -9.98
N ILE A 285 -25.77 -6.15 -9.20
CA ILE A 285 -25.26 -7.49 -8.89
C ILE A 285 -26.28 -8.15 -7.94
N GLU A 286 -27.39 -8.65 -8.49
CA GLU A 286 -28.12 -9.75 -7.87
C GLU A 286 -27.22 -10.98 -7.95
N THR A 287 -26.38 -11.14 -6.94
CA THR A 287 -25.77 -12.44 -6.68
C THR A 287 -26.92 -13.33 -6.21
N LYS A 288 -27.49 -14.11 -7.12
CA LYS A 288 -28.33 -15.27 -6.78
C LYS A 288 -27.61 -16.01 -5.66
N GLU A 289 -28.32 -16.36 -4.58
CA GLU A 289 -27.82 -17.23 -3.52
C GLU A 289 -27.33 -18.54 -4.17
N GLN A 290 -26.05 -18.61 -4.53
CA GLN A 290 -25.48 -19.73 -5.27
C GLN A 290 -24.74 -20.63 -4.28
N GLY A 291 -25.43 -21.69 -3.87
CA GLY A 291 -24.88 -22.79 -3.06
C GLY A 291 -25.53 -22.90 -1.68
N GLU A 292 -25.55 -24.12 -1.14
CA GLU A 292 -25.99 -24.35 0.25
C GLU A 292 -25.12 -23.52 1.21
N PRO A 293 -25.73 -22.84 2.20
CA PRO A 293 -24.99 -22.07 3.16
C PRO A 293 -24.16 -22.99 4.06
N ILE A 294 -22.92 -22.58 4.33
CA ILE A 294 -22.10 -23.17 5.38
C ILE A 294 -22.66 -22.66 6.70
N VAL A 295 -23.37 -23.53 7.43
CA VAL A 295 -23.85 -23.23 8.78
C VAL A 295 -22.74 -23.58 9.78
N PHE A 296 -22.33 -22.62 10.58
CA PHE A 296 -21.35 -22.85 11.64
C PHE A 296 -22.00 -23.57 12.82
N GLU A 297 -21.32 -24.56 13.37
CA GLU A 297 -21.77 -25.34 14.54
C GLU A 297 -20.74 -25.22 15.67
N GLN A 298 -21.11 -25.57 16.91
CA GLN A 298 -20.20 -25.46 18.06
C GLN A 298 -18.88 -26.24 17.85
N ASN A 299 -18.95 -27.41 17.19
CA ASN A 299 -17.83 -28.28 16.86
C ASN A 299 -17.26 -28.02 15.44
N LYS A 300 -17.89 -27.16 14.64
CA LYS A 300 -17.50 -26.82 13.26
C LYS A 300 -17.61 -25.32 13.04
N ASN A 301 -16.82 -24.58 13.82
CA ASN A 301 -16.81 -23.12 13.85
C ASN A 301 -15.80 -22.49 12.87
N LYS A 302 -15.09 -23.31 12.08
CA LYS A 302 -14.09 -22.85 11.11
C LYS A 302 -14.40 -23.36 9.72
N TYR A 303 -14.25 -22.48 8.73
CA TYR A 303 -14.33 -22.81 7.33
C TYR A 303 -13.06 -22.36 6.61
N LYS A 304 -12.47 -23.25 5.81
CA LYS A 304 -11.30 -22.96 4.98
C LYS A 304 -11.68 -23.10 3.52
N MET A 305 -11.51 -22.03 2.77
CA MET A 305 -11.77 -22.05 1.34
C MET A 305 -10.74 -22.94 0.64
N LYS A 306 -11.19 -23.77 -0.31
CA LYS A 306 -10.32 -24.69 -1.06
C LYS A 306 -9.40 -23.97 -2.04
N GLN A 307 -9.90 -22.87 -2.63
CA GLN A 307 -9.18 -22.08 -3.62
C GLN A 307 -8.26 -21.06 -2.93
N THR A 308 -7.14 -20.76 -3.58
CA THR A 308 -6.18 -19.73 -3.14
C THR A 308 -6.32 -18.51 -4.06
N LEU A 309 -6.25 -17.31 -3.49
CA LEU A 309 -6.22 -16.07 -4.26
C LEU A 309 -4.81 -15.91 -4.87
N GLU A 310 -4.70 -16.04 -6.19
CA GLU A 310 -3.45 -16.00 -6.96
C GLU A 310 -3.58 -15.11 -8.18
N GLY A 311 -2.79 -14.04 -8.25
CA GLY A 311 -2.97 -13.00 -9.27
C GLY A 311 -4.15 -12.08 -8.96
N ASN A 312 -4.58 -11.31 -9.96
CA ASN A 312 -5.62 -10.29 -9.84
C ASN A 312 -7.00 -10.95 -9.69
N ASN A 313 -7.52 -10.98 -8.48
CA ASN A 313 -8.78 -11.65 -8.15
C ASN A 313 -9.70 -10.78 -7.31
N GLN A 314 -10.99 -11.05 -7.49
CA GLN A 314 -12.09 -10.56 -6.66
C GLN A 314 -12.72 -11.77 -5.98
N LEU A 315 -12.78 -11.76 -4.66
CA LEU A 315 -13.52 -12.71 -3.86
C LEU A 315 -14.84 -12.06 -3.43
N ILE A 316 -15.96 -12.75 -3.66
CA ILE A 316 -17.30 -12.26 -3.32
C ILE A 316 -18.03 -13.35 -2.55
N GLY A 317 -18.72 -12.99 -1.47
CA GLY A 317 -19.61 -13.90 -0.76
C GLY A 317 -20.61 -13.15 0.12
N ASP A 318 -21.52 -13.90 0.72
CA ASP A 318 -22.54 -13.38 1.62
C ASP A 318 -22.48 -14.09 2.97
N PHE A 319 -22.89 -13.42 4.03
CA PHE A 319 -23.03 -14.01 5.36
C PHE A 319 -24.20 -13.40 6.14
N VAL A 320 -24.71 -14.18 7.09
CA VAL A 320 -25.75 -13.80 8.06
C VAL A 320 -25.27 -14.20 9.44
N LEU A 321 -25.29 -13.24 10.37
CA LEU A 321 -24.96 -13.50 11.77
C LEU A 321 -26.22 -13.86 12.53
N LYS A 322 -26.22 -14.98 13.27
CA LYS A 322 -27.37 -15.33 14.11
C LYS A 322 -27.41 -14.45 15.36
N GLU A 323 -26.25 -14.18 15.95
CA GLU A 323 -26.06 -13.35 17.13
C GLU A 323 -24.76 -12.54 16.98
N LEU A 324 -24.62 -11.42 17.68
CA LEU A 324 -23.37 -10.65 17.71
C LEU A 324 -22.35 -11.33 18.63
N LYS A 325 -21.69 -12.34 18.09
CA LYS A 325 -20.55 -13.04 18.69
C LYS A 325 -19.34 -12.94 17.76
N LEU A 326 -18.26 -13.65 18.07
CA LEU A 326 -17.08 -13.66 17.24
C LEU A 326 -17.43 -14.22 15.85
N PHE A 327 -17.32 -13.37 14.84
CA PHE A 327 -17.25 -13.74 13.44
C PHE A 327 -16.00 -13.11 12.83
N GLU A 328 -15.25 -13.87 12.05
CA GLU A 328 -13.95 -13.45 11.54
C GLU A 328 -13.72 -14.02 10.15
N GLY A 329 -13.27 -13.17 9.23
CA GLY A 329 -12.80 -13.58 7.91
C GLY A 329 -11.39 -13.06 7.72
N TYR A 330 -10.45 -13.92 7.35
CA TYR A 330 -9.06 -13.52 7.17
C TYR A 330 -8.36 -14.19 6.00
N LEU A 331 -7.50 -13.42 5.36
CA LEU A 331 -6.59 -13.84 4.31
C LEU A 331 -5.22 -14.14 4.92
N GLU A 332 -4.77 -15.37 4.79
CA GLU A 332 -3.52 -15.86 5.36
C GLU A 332 -2.53 -16.19 4.24
N THR A 333 -1.28 -15.79 4.38
CA THR A 333 -0.20 -16.16 3.47
C THR A 333 0.00 -17.69 3.47
N VAL A 334 0.51 -18.24 2.37
CA VAL A 334 0.63 -19.71 2.26
C VAL A 334 1.52 -20.32 3.36
N ASP A 335 2.54 -19.58 3.79
CA ASP A 335 3.48 -19.91 4.88
C ASP A 335 2.89 -19.69 6.29
N GLU A 336 1.67 -19.16 6.39
CA GLU A 336 0.94 -18.88 7.62
C GLU A 336 1.63 -17.88 8.56
N LEU A 337 2.62 -17.14 8.04
CA LEU A 337 3.36 -16.13 8.80
C LEU A 337 2.60 -14.81 8.91
N THR A 338 1.78 -14.47 7.93
CA THR A 338 1.02 -13.22 7.93
C THR A 338 -0.45 -13.46 7.63
N ALA A 339 -1.34 -12.85 8.40
CA ALA A 339 -2.77 -12.83 8.10
C ALA A 339 -3.34 -11.42 8.17
N TYR A 340 -4.28 -11.12 7.29
CA TYR A 340 -5.01 -9.86 7.21
C TYR A 340 -6.48 -10.19 7.43
N GLY A 341 -7.07 -9.68 8.50
CA GLY A 341 -8.39 -10.13 8.91
C GLY A 341 -9.32 -9.01 9.28
N VAL A 342 -10.60 -9.31 9.10
CA VAL A 342 -11.73 -8.55 9.59
C VAL A 342 -12.41 -9.40 10.66
N ARG A 343 -12.68 -8.78 11.82
CA ARG A 343 -13.34 -9.40 12.97
C ARG A 343 -14.56 -8.57 13.35
N VAL A 344 -15.70 -9.22 13.53
CA VAL A 344 -16.90 -8.62 14.09
C VAL A 344 -16.90 -8.87 15.60
N ASP A 345 -17.09 -7.81 16.38
CA ASP A 345 -17.17 -7.90 17.83
C ASP A 345 -18.61 -8.10 18.33
N LYS A 346 -18.77 -8.16 19.67
CA LYS A 346 -20.08 -8.37 20.31
C LYS A 346 -21.06 -7.21 20.14
N SER A 347 -20.56 -6.03 19.76
CA SER A 347 -21.37 -4.86 19.45
C SER A 347 -21.69 -4.74 17.96
N GLY A 348 -21.20 -5.66 17.12
CA GLY A 348 -21.40 -5.64 15.67
C GLY A 348 -20.40 -4.74 14.93
N LYS A 349 -19.41 -4.18 15.63
CA LYS A 349 -18.36 -3.37 15.00
C LYS A 349 -17.37 -4.26 14.27
N ILE A 350 -16.88 -3.77 13.14
CA ILE A 350 -15.85 -4.41 12.35
C ILE A 350 -14.49 -3.89 12.81
N GLY A 351 -13.68 -4.74 13.44
CA GLY A 351 -12.27 -4.50 13.68
C GLY A 351 -11.40 -5.08 12.57
N ILE A 352 -10.33 -4.37 12.21
CA ILE A 352 -9.36 -4.78 11.20
C ILE A 352 -8.03 -5.08 11.87
N TYR A 353 -7.37 -6.15 11.46
CA TYR A 353 -6.08 -6.51 12.00
C TYR A 353 -5.10 -7.08 10.96
N ILE A 354 -3.82 -6.99 11.31
CA ILE A 354 -2.72 -7.72 10.70
C ILE A 354 -2.10 -8.61 11.77
N LYS A 355 -1.97 -9.90 11.49
CA LYS A 355 -1.29 -10.88 12.34
C LYS A 355 0.04 -11.25 11.69
N ARG A 356 1.15 -11.20 12.45
CA ARG A 356 2.49 -11.63 12.01
C ARG A 356 3.07 -12.60 13.03
N GLY A 357 3.11 -13.89 12.68
CA GLY A 357 3.37 -14.95 13.66
C GLY A 357 2.36 -14.86 14.80
N ASP A 358 2.83 -14.61 16.02
CA ASP A 358 1.98 -14.47 17.20
C ASP A 358 1.53 -13.03 17.50
N ILE A 359 2.05 -12.03 16.77
CA ILE A 359 1.73 -10.62 17.00
C ILE A 359 0.45 -10.27 16.24
N LEU A 360 -0.58 -9.84 16.97
CA LEU A 360 -1.83 -9.31 16.41
C LEU A 360 -1.86 -7.79 16.57
N GLN A 361 -1.89 -7.06 15.45
CA GLN A 361 -1.98 -5.61 15.43
C GLN A 361 -3.33 -5.17 14.86
N TYR A 362 -4.11 -4.44 15.65
CA TYR A 362 -5.32 -3.78 15.15
C TYR A 362 -4.95 -2.49 14.42
N ILE A 363 -5.54 -2.27 13.25
CA ILE A 363 -5.25 -1.12 12.39
C ILE A 363 -6.42 -0.14 12.27
N GLY A 364 -7.62 -0.52 12.74
CA GLY A 364 -8.79 0.34 12.80
C GLY A 364 -10.08 -0.43 13.05
N ASP A 365 -11.17 0.29 13.28
CA ASP A 365 -12.51 -0.26 13.43
C ASP A 365 -13.60 0.61 12.78
N SER A 366 -14.75 0.02 12.47
CA SER A 366 -15.89 0.72 11.85
C SER A 366 -16.62 1.68 12.80
N GLY A 367 -16.25 1.75 14.08
CA GLY A 367 -16.88 2.62 15.07
C GLY A 367 -18.40 2.40 15.17
N ASP A 368 -19.11 3.42 15.64
CA ASP A 368 -20.58 3.39 15.77
C ASP A 368 -21.30 3.77 14.46
N ARG A 369 -20.55 4.02 13.37
CA ARG A 369 -21.11 4.54 12.11
C ARG A 369 -21.58 3.42 11.17
N PHE A 370 -20.97 2.24 11.24
CA PHE A 370 -21.39 1.06 10.48
C PHE A 370 -21.30 -0.17 11.38
N VAL A 371 -22.47 -0.68 11.77
CA VAL A 371 -22.61 -1.75 12.76
C VAL A 371 -23.47 -2.86 12.19
N LEU A 372 -22.97 -4.08 12.25
CA LEU A 372 -23.68 -5.27 11.80
C LEU A 372 -24.77 -5.64 12.80
N LYS A 373 -25.89 -6.15 12.28
CA LYS A 373 -27.06 -6.57 13.04
C LYS A 373 -27.30 -8.07 12.84
N PRO A 374 -27.76 -8.78 13.88
CA PRO A 374 -28.22 -10.15 13.74
C PRO A 374 -29.36 -10.28 12.72
N GLY A 375 -29.38 -11.37 11.97
CA GLY A 375 -30.44 -11.71 11.02
C GLY A 375 -30.35 -10.99 9.66
N GLU A 376 -29.60 -9.90 9.58
CA GLU A 376 -29.36 -9.17 8.33
C GLU A 376 -28.35 -9.89 7.43
N THR A 377 -28.50 -9.71 6.12
CA THR A 377 -27.57 -10.28 5.12
C THR A 377 -26.56 -9.26 4.66
N TYR A 378 -25.28 -9.64 4.80
CA TYR A 378 -24.15 -8.84 4.39
C TYR A 378 -23.38 -9.50 3.25
N SER A 379 -23.11 -8.73 2.19
CA SER A 379 -22.17 -9.13 1.14
C SER A 379 -20.79 -8.60 1.45
N PHE A 380 -19.76 -9.41 1.26
CA PHE A 380 -18.38 -8.94 1.30
C PHE A 380 -17.72 -9.07 -0.08
N GLN A 381 -16.82 -8.14 -0.38
CA GLN A 381 -15.96 -8.20 -1.55
C GLN A 381 -14.52 -7.94 -1.12
N ILE A 382 -13.59 -8.77 -1.60
CA ILE A 382 -12.16 -8.59 -1.38
C ILE A 382 -11.45 -8.57 -2.73
N PHE A 383 -10.70 -7.51 -3.00
CA PHE A 383 -9.89 -7.36 -4.19
C PHE A 383 -8.42 -7.57 -3.83
N TYR A 384 -7.77 -8.49 -4.53
CA TYR A 384 -6.38 -8.85 -4.32
C TYR A 384 -5.58 -8.67 -5.61
N PHE A 385 -4.56 -7.81 -5.54
CA PHE A 385 -3.63 -7.49 -6.61
C PHE A 385 -2.22 -7.65 -6.05
N PRO A 386 -1.42 -8.63 -6.52
CA PRO A 386 -0.07 -8.84 -6.02
C PRO A 386 0.77 -7.55 -6.12
N GLY A 387 1.35 -7.13 -5.00
CA GLY A 387 2.14 -5.91 -4.91
C GLY A 387 1.34 -4.64 -4.57
N GLU A 388 0.04 -4.76 -4.30
CA GLU A 388 -0.82 -3.69 -3.81
C GLU A 388 -1.47 -4.05 -2.46
N PRO A 389 -1.98 -3.06 -1.72
CA PRO A 389 -2.78 -3.34 -0.54
C PRO A 389 -4.09 -4.05 -0.85
N ILE A 390 -4.59 -4.82 0.12
CA ILE A 390 -5.88 -5.52 0.00
C ILE A 390 -7.00 -4.49 0.12
N HIS A 391 -7.98 -4.55 -0.79
CA HIS A 391 -9.21 -3.77 -0.67
C HIS A 391 -10.35 -4.66 -0.20
N VAL A 392 -11.11 -4.20 0.79
CA VAL A 392 -12.25 -4.92 1.36
C VAL A 392 -13.47 -4.03 1.31
N SER A 393 -14.64 -4.61 1.10
CA SER A 393 -15.91 -3.94 1.36
C SER A 393 -16.92 -4.89 1.96
N ILE A 394 -17.79 -4.37 2.83
CA ILE A 394 -18.93 -5.07 3.43
C ILE A 394 -20.17 -4.22 3.14
N ILE A 395 -21.22 -4.86 2.61
CA ILE A 395 -22.41 -4.21 2.07
C ILE A 395 -23.63 -4.84 2.76
N GLU A 396 -24.47 -4.02 3.38
CA GLU A 396 -25.77 -4.47 3.88
C GLU A 396 -26.76 -4.55 2.70
N LYS A 397 -27.31 -5.72 2.40
CA LYS A 397 -28.14 -5.91 1.19
C LYS A 397 -29.44 -5.08 1.21
N GLY A 398 -30.01 -4.83 2.39
CA GLY A 398 -31.26 -4.07 2.54
C GLY A 398 -31.09 -2.57 2.25
N THR A 399 -30.05 -1.96 2.80
CA THR A 399 -29.80 -0.50 2.68
C THR A 399 -28.86 -0.15 1.54
N ASN A 400 -28.08 -1.12 1.03
CA ASN A 400 -26.96 -0.91 0.12
C ASN A 400 -25.86 0.00 0.67
N GLU A 401 -25.86 0.30 1.98
CA GLU A 401 -24.76 0.96 2.67
C GLU A 401 -23.53 0.07 2.59
N ARG A 402 -22.38 0.68 2.26
CA ARG A 402 -21.14 -0.05 2.00
C ARG A 402 -20.03 0.53 2.86
N TRP A 403 -19.54 -0.25 3.81
CA TRP A 403 -18.26 0.01 4.44
C TRP A 403 -17.13 -0.51 3.55
N THR A 404 -16.04 0.25 3.44
CA THR A 404 -14.92 -0.05 2.56
C THR A 404 -13.58 0.27 3.22
N LEU A 405 -12.54 -0.48 2.85
CA LEU A 405 -11.21 -0.44 3.42
C LEU A 405 -10.14 -0.65 2.34
N VAL A 406 -9.06 0.11 2.43
CA VAL A 406 -7.77 -0.15 1.75
C VAL A 406 -6.69 -0.33 2.80
N GLY A 407 -6.02 -1.48 2.77
CA GLY A 407 -4.89 -1.76 3.66
C GLY A 407 -3.72 -0.79 3.47
N SER A 408 -2.79 -0.78 4.41
CA SER A 408 -1.59 0.07 4.36
C SER A 408 -0.38 -0.60 3.71
N GLU A 409 -0.43 -1.92 3.46
CA GLU A 409 0.74 -2.71 3.07
C GLU A 409 0.46 -3.53 1.81
N ALA A 410 1.43 -3.52 0.90
CA ALA A 410 1.39 -4.33 -0.30
C ALA A 410 1.58 -5.82 0.01
N VAL A 411 0.73 -6.67 -0.57
CA VAL A 411 0.80 -8.12 -0.37
C VAL A 411 1.19 -8.80 -1.67
N ASN A 412 2.28 -9.56 -1.67
CA ASN A 412 2.85 -10.16 -2.88
C ASN A 412 2.96 -11.70 -2.82
N SER A 413 2.03 -12.33 -2.12
CA SER A 413 2.01 -13.78 -1.89
C SER A 413 0.61 -14.32 -2.10
N PRO A 414 0.43 -15.53 -2.65
CA PRO A 414 -0.87 -16.19 -2.68
C PRO A 414 -1.53 -16.21 -1.29
N LEU A 415 -2.84 -16.02 -1.24
CA LEU A 415 -3.59 -15.92 0.03
C LEU A 415 -4.66 -17.02 0.13
N LYS A 416 -4.74 -17.66 1.29
CA LYS A 416 -5.80 -18.60 1.66
C LYS A 416 -6.84 -17.86 2.48
N MET A 417 -8.12 -17.99 2.11
CA MET A 417 -9.21 -17.42 2.90
C MET A 417 -9.70 -18.41 3.96
N ARG A 418 -9.85 -17.94 5.19
CA ARG A 418 -10.44 -18.67 6.31
C ARG A 418 -11.52 -17.83 6.96
N PHE A 419 -12.52 -18.51 7.50
CA PHE A 419 -13.60 -17.91 8.28
C PHE A 419 -13.74 -18.65 9.60
N THR A 420 -14.04 -17.90 10.65
CA THR A 420 -14.46 -18.41 11.94
C THR A 420 -15.82 -17.79 12.25
N GLY A 421 -16.81 -18.60 12.60
CA GLY A 421 -18.16 -18.14 12.92
C GLY A 421 -18.69 -18.79 14.19
N SER A 422 -19.74 -18.20 14.76
CA SER A 422 -20.44 -18.73 15.93
C SER A 422 -21.57 -19.66 15.51
N ALA A 423 -22.01 -20.52 16.43
CA ALA A 423 -23.04 -21.52 16.13
C ALA A 423 -24.34 -20.87 15.61
N GLY A 424 -24.77 -21.26 14.42
CA GLY A 424 -25.94 -20.74 13.72
C GLY A 424 -25.66 -19.61 12.73
N ASP A 425 -24.44 -19.04 12.71
CA ASP A 425 -24.02 -18.13 11.64
C ASP A 425 -24.01 -18.87 10.30
N ARG A 426 -24.30 -18.14 9.22
CA ARG A 426 -24.36 -18.69 7.86
C ARG A 426 -23.38 -17.95 6.97
N LEU A 427 -22.51 -18.68 6.29
CA LEU A 427 -21.66 -18.17 5.23
C LEU A 427 -22.07 -18.83 3.92
N TYR A 428 -22.54 -18.05 2.96
CA TYR A 428 -22.80 -18.53 1.61
C TYR A 428 -21.47 -18.70 0.89
N THR A 429 -21.33 -19.81 0.16
CA THR A 429 -20.05 -20.24 -0.39
C THR A 429 -19.40 -19.13 -1.22
N PRO A 430 -18.23 -18.60 -0.79
CA PRO A 430 -17.59 -17.50 -1.50
C PRO A 430 -17.08 -17.92 -2.87
N THR A 431 -17.12 -17.01 -3.84
CA THR A 431 -16.69 -17.22 -5.22
C THR A 431 -15.50 -16.33 -5.58
N ILE A 432 -14.52 -16.89 -6.28
CA ILE A 432 -13.38 -16.14 -6.83
C ILE A 432 -13.62 -15.88 -8.31
N LYS A 433 -13.47 -14.62 -8.71
CA LYS A 433 -13.47 -14.18 -10.11
C LYS A 433 -12.15 -13.51 -10.42
N ARG A 434 -11.61 -13.75 -11.62
CA ARG A 434 -10.52 -12.92 -12.14
C ARG A 434 -11.06 -11.53 -12.43
N THR A 435 -10.25 -10.51 -12.15
CA THR A 435 -10.64 -9.11 -12.33
C THR A 435 -9.42 -8.29 -12.78
N ASP A 436 -9.67 -7.05 -13.17
CA ASP A 436 -8.64 -6.09 -13.53
C ASP A 436 -8.80 -4.79 -12.72
N ARG A 437 -7.76 -3.94 -12.77
CA ARG A 437 -7.72 -2.69 -12.01
C ARG A 437 -8.84 -1.71 -12.39
N THR A 438 -9.25 -1.69 -13.65
CA THR A 438 -10.30 -0.79 -14.15
C THR A 438 -11.67 -1.19 -13.62
N THR A 439 -11.88 -2.49 -13.42
CA THR A 439 -13.11 -3.06 -12.89
C THR A 439 -13.25 -2.77 -11.41
N ILE A 440 -12.17 -2.79 -10.61
CA ILE A 440 -12.23 -2.37 -9.20
C ILE A 440 -12.73 -0.93 -9.08
N GLY A 441 -12.10 0.03 -9.79
CA GLY A 441 -12.44 1.45 -9.64
C GLY A 441 -13.93 1.70 -9.88
N ARG A 442 -14.51 0.99 -10.85
CA ARG A 442 -15.94 1.04 -11.15
C ARG A 442 -16.81 0.30 -10.13
N GLU A 443 -16.49 -0.94 -9.79
CA GLU A 443 -17.36 -1.79 -8.96
C GLU A 443 -17.23 -1.51 -7.46
N TRP A 444 -16.00 -1.41 -6.97
CA TRP A 444 -15.69 -1.28 -5.54
C TRP A 444 -16.08 0.10 -4.99
N MET A 445 -15.86 1.15 -5.78
CA MET A 445 -16.35 2.48 -5.44
C MET A 445 -17.68 2.81 -6.12
N LYS A 446 -18.43 1.88 -6.73
CA LYS A 446 -19.71 2.15 -7.45
C LYS A 446 -19.66 3.39 -8.39
N ASN A 447 -18.63 3.50 -9.22
CA ASN A 447 -18.41 4.62 -10.14
C ASN A 447 -18.34 6.00 -9.46
N GLN A 448 -17.94 6.06 -8.19
CA GLN A 448 -17.73 7.34 -7.52
C GLN A 448 -16.50 8.04 -8.10
N PRO A 449 -16.50 9.39 -8.13
CA PRO A 449 -15.35 10.18 -8.55
C PRO A 449 -14.18 10.14 -7.55
N TRP A 450 -14.35 9.46 -6.42
CA TRP A 450 -13.41 9.43 -5.31
C TRP A 450 -12.73 8.08 -5.19
N LYS A 451 -11.44 8.07 -4.88
CA LYS A 451 -10.67 6.86 -4.65
C LYS A 451 -10.06 6.89 -3.26
N ILE A 452 -10.35 5.90 -2.42
CA ILE A 452 -9.65 5.73 -1.15
C ILE A 452 -8.26 5.17 -1.47
N ASN A 453 -7.21 5.81 -0.98
CA ASN A 453 -5.84 5.34 -1.17
C ASN A 453 -5.40 4.43 -0.02
N ILE A 454 -5.73 4.82 1.21
CA ILE A 454 -5.41 4.11 2.46
C ILE A 454 -6.52 4.43 3.46
N GLY A 455 -6.88 3.46 4.30
CA GLY A 455 -7.84 3.63 5.39
C GLY A 455 -9.24 3.19 5.00
N GLN A 456 -10.26 3.75 5.63
CA GLN A 456 -11.64 3.27 5.55
C GLN A 456 -12.66 4.39 5.35
N ALA A 457 -13.79 4.03 4.75
CA ALA A 457 -14.91 4.93 4.55
C ALA A 457 -16.24 4.17 4.48
N ILE A 458 -17.35 4.89 4.62
CA ILE A 458 -18.69 4.40 4.30
C ILE A 458 -19.18 5.11 3.04
N LEU A 459 -19.57 4.32 2.06
CA LEU A 459 -20.25 4.81 0.88
C LEU A 459 -21.76 4.76 1.10
N ASN A 460 -22.35 5.94 1.13
CA ASN A 460 -23.76 6.16 1.43
C ASN A 460 -24.50 6.72 0.21
N LYS A 461 -25.72 6.21 -0.03
CA LYS A 461 -26.75 6.97 -0.72
C LYS A 461 -27.56 7.64 0.37
N ARG A 462 -27.20 8.87 0.76
CA ARG A 462 -28.03 9.62 1.71
C ARG A 462 -29.47 9.68 1.19
N GLN A 463 -30.41 9.83 2.12
CA GLN A 463 -31.85 10.03 1.87
C GLN A 463 -32.13 11.13 0.82
N THR A 464 -31.16 12.01 0.54
CA THR A 464 -31.20 13.12 -0.41
C THR A 464 -30.90 12.78 -1.88
N LYS A 465 -30.78 11.49 -2.26
CA LYS A 465 -30.37 11.02 -3.62
C LYS A 465 -28.98 11.47 -4.08
N ARG A 466 -28.18 12.09 -3.20
CA ARG A 466 -26.79 12.45 -3.46
C ARG A 466 -25.86 11.33 -3.01
N LEU A 467 -24.77 11.16 -3.75
CA LEU A 467 -23.70 10.25 -3.37
C LEU A 467 -22.92 10.87 -2.21
N SER A 468 -22.56 10.09 -1.19
CA SER A 468 -21.67 10.56 -0.13
C SER A 468 -20.65 9.51 0.26
N LEU A 469 -19.44 9.95 0.60
CA LEU A 469 -18.37 9.13 1.13
C LEU A 469 -17.96 9.67 2.49
N ASP A 470 -18.33 8.96 3.54
CA ASP A 470 -17.99 9.30 4.92
C ASP A 470 -16.65 8.64 5.28
N VAL A 471 -15.59 9.43 5.28
CA VAL A 471 -14.18 9.03 5.45
C VAL A 471 -13.80 9.06 6.93
N TYR A 472 -13.12 8.02 7.39
CA TYR A 472 -12.68 7.90 8.78
C TYR A 472 -11.38 8.68 9.06
N PRO A 473 -11.06 8.92 10.34
CA PRO A 473 -9.72 9.32 10.76
C PRO A 473 -8.60 8.50 10.10
N GLN A 474 -7.45 9.12 9.90
CA GLN A 474 -6.24 8.50 9.33
C GLN A 474 -6.40 7.90 7.92
N SER A 475 -7.50 8.23 7.23
CA SER A 475 -7.78 7.77 5.87
C SER A 475 -7.47 8.88 4.87
N THR A 476 -7.12 8.49 3.64
CA THR A 476 -6.81 9.42 2.55
C THR A 476 -7.61 9.11 1.31
N VAL A 477 -8.09 10.15 0.62
CA VAL A 477 -8.92 10.02 -0.57
C VAL A 477 -8.35 10.86 -1.71
N SER A 478 -8.17 10.27 -2.88
CA SER A 478 -7.77 10.96 -4.09
C SER A 478 -8.95 11.34 -4.98
N LEU A 479 -8.81 12.49 -5.63
CA LEU A 479 -9.65 13.04 -6.69
C LEU A 479 -8.79 13.20 -7.95
N THR A 480 -9.32 12.81 -9.11
CA THR A 480 -8.66 13.14 -10.38
C THR A 480 -8.71 14.65 -10.63
N ASN A 481 -7.92 15.18 -11.57
CA ASN A 481 -8.05 16.59 -11.98
C ASN A 481 -9.51 16.97 -12.32
N THR A 482 -10.23 16.13 -13.05
CA THR A 482 -11.63 16.40 -13.41
C THR A 482 -12.53 16.55 -12.18
N ASP A 483 -12.37 15.67 -11.20
CA ASP A 483 -13.19 15.65 -9.98
C ASP A 483 -12.75 16.70 -8.97
N ALA A 484 -11.47 17.11 -9.01
CA ALA A 484 -10.93 18.18 -8.17
C ALA A 484 -11.42 19.57 -8.60
N LYS A 485 -11.94 19.73 -9.83
CA LYS A 485 -12.52 21.01 -10.30
C LYS A 485 -13.74 21.45 -9.51
N ASN A 486 -14.49 20.52 -8.93
CA ASN A 486 -15.57 20.86 -8.01
C ASN A 486 -15.92 19.64 -7.16
N PHE A 487 -15.81 19.77 -5.84
CA PHE A 487 -16.26 18.76 -4.90
C PHE A 487 -16.76 19.41 -3.62
N THR A 488 -17.69 18.74 -2.94
CA THR A 488 -18.24 19.24 -1.68
C THR A 488 -17.63 18.50 -0.51
N TYR A 489 -16.98 19.25 0.37
CA TYR A 489 -16.37 18.79 1.61
C TYR A 489 -17.28 19.11 2.80
N GLN A 490 -17.57 18.12 3.63
CA GLN A 490 -18.27 18.29 4.89
C GLN A 490 -17.36 17.77 6.03
N PRO A 491 -17.00 18.60 7.01
CA PRO A 491 -16.24 18.17 8.17
C PRO A 491 -17.06 17.23 9.07
N PRO A 492 -16.39 16.53 10.00
CA PRO A 492 -17.04 15.55 10.86
C PRO A 492 -18.09 16.21 11.77
N VAL A 493 -19.28 15.59 11.83
CA VAL A 493 -20.42 16.06 12.65
C VAL A 493 -20.05 16.06 14.13
N GLY A 494 -20.40 17.14 14.85
CA GLY A 494 -20.19 17.27 16.30
C GLY A 494 -18.81 17.76 16.71
N VAL A 495 -17.92 18.09 15.77
CA VAL A 495 -16.66 18.78 16.05
C VAL A 495 -16.90 20.27 15.87
N VAL A 496 -16.90 21.02 16.98
CA VAL A 496 -17.10 22.48 17.01
C VAL A 496 -15.82 23.25 16.65
N GLU A 497 -14.67 22.57 16.73
CA GLU A 497 -13.39 23.13 16.31
C GLU A 497 -13.31 23.28 14.78
N GLU A 498 -12.59 24.30 14.33
CA GLU A 498 -12.41 24.63 12.92
C GLU A 498 -11.88 23.46 12.07
N PRO A 499 -12.24 23.41 10.78
CA PRO A 499 -11.99 22.27 9.93
C PRO A 499 -10.50 22.20 9.60
N GLN A 500 -9.93 21.02 9.81
CA GLN A 500 -8.57 20.71 9.38
C GLN A 500 -8.62 19.95 8.06
N LEU A 501 -8.72 20.69 6.95
CA LEU A 501 -8.62 20.08 5.62
C LEU A 501 -7.18 20.15 5.15
N PHE A 502 -6.61 18.99 4.89
CA PHE A 502 -5.35 18.87 4.19
C PHE A 502 -5.61 18.42 2.75
N MET A 503 -5.11 19.18 1.78
CA MET A 503 -5.12 18.80 0.36
C MET A 503 -3.70 18.75 -0.20
N MET A 504 -3.28 17.59 -0.71
CA MET A 504 -2.04 17.43 -1.46
C MET A 504 -2.34 17.47 -2.95
N LEU A 505 -1.82 18.49 -3.61
CA LEU A 505 -1.99 18.80 -5.02
C LEU A 505 -0.79 18.24 -5.77
N ASN A 506 -0.98 17.17 -6.54
CA ASN A 506 0.07 16.57 -7.35
C ASN A 506 -0.07 17.04 -8.80
N PHE A 507 1.04 17.44 -9.42
CA PHE A 507 1.06 17.99 -10.78
C PHE A 507 1.75 17.03 -11.76
N LEU A 508 1.51 17.22 -13.07
CA LEU A 508 2.06 16.35 -14.12
C LEU A 508 3.58 16.42 -14.27
N ASP A 509 4.18 17.56 -13.91
CA ASP A 509 5.64 17.76 -13.91
C ASP A 509 6.34 17.11 -12.70
N GLY A 510 5.57 16.48 -11.81
CA GLY A 510 6.06 15.83 -10.60
C GLY A 510 6.18 16.77 -9.40
N SER A 511 5.91 18.07 -9.55
CA SER A 511 5.80 19.00 -8.43
C SER A 511 4.57 18.67 -7.59
N ASN A 512 4.66 18.89 -6.29
CA ASN A 512 3.56 18.62 -5.35
C ASN A 512 3.47 19.77 -4.36
N TYR A 513 2.24 20.16 -4.02
CA TYR A 513 1.97 21.24 -3.08
C TYR A 513 0.96 20.77 -2.04
N SER A 514 1.02 21.32 -0.83
CA SER A 514 0.04 21.08 0.22
C SER A 514 -0.71 22.35 0.51
N PHE A 515 -2.02 22.32 0.29
CA PHE A 515 -2.95 23.33 0.76
C PHE A 515 -3.56 22.87 2.09
N ILE A 516 -3.37 23.67 3.13
CA ILE A 516 -3.81 23.38 4.48
C ILE A 516 -4.79 24.47 4.89
N TRP A 517 -6.00 24.06 5.23
CA TRP A 517 -6.99 24.91 5.90
C TRP A 517 -7.02 24.51 7.38
N LYS A 518 -6.64 25.45 8.26
CA LYS A 518 -6.59 25.26 9.72
C LYS A 518 -6.61 26.63 10.43
N ASP A 519 -7.35 26.76 11.53
CA ASP A 519 -7.35 27.94 12.41
C ASP A 519 -7.55 29.27 11.63
N ASP A 520 -8.56 29.34 10.76
CA ASP A 520 -8.93 30.42 9.83
C ASP A 520 -7.84 30.82 8.81
N ASN A 521 -6.76 30.05 8.80
CA ASN A 521 -5.63 30.25 7.91
C ASN A 521 -5.67 29.26 6.75
N LEU A 522 -5.34 29.78 5.58
CA LEU A 522 -5.03 28.99 4.40
C LEU A 522 -3.55 29.09 4.10
N ILE A 523 -2.89 27.92 4.05
CA ILE A 523 -1.45 27.82 3.90
C ILE A 523 -1.17 26.97 2.66
N LEU A 524 -0.41 27.52 1.71
CA LEU A 524 0.16 26.74 0.61
C LEU A 524 1.65 26.50 0.86
N LYS A 525 2.03 25.22 0.86
CA LYS A 525 3.43 24.78 0.98
C LYS A 525 3.84 24.02 -0.27
N GLU A 526 5.07 24.17 -0.73
CA GLU A 526 5.68 23.16 -1.60
C GLU A 526 5.88 21.88 -0.79
N GLY A 527 5.66 20.71 -1.41
CA GLY A 527 5.84 19.42 -0.77
C GLY A 527 4.55 18.86 -0.17
N GLY A 528 4.61 17.61 0.27
CA GLY A 528 3.46 16.85 0.77
C GLY A 528 2.99 17.29 2.16
N PHE A 529 1.98 16.59 2.70
CA PHE A 529 1.24 16.91 3.93
C PHE A 529 2.05 17.23 5.19
N LYS A 530 3.37 17.02 5.18
CA LYS A 530 4.29 17.18 6.31
C LYS A 530 5.58 17.94 5.93
N SER A 531 5.48 18.81 4.91
CA SER A 531 6.54 19.74 4.50
C SER A 531 6.72 20.86 5.54
N ASP A 532 7.97 21.05 5.97
CA ASP A 532 8.45 22.21 6.75
C ASP A 532 9.22 23.19 5.86
N LYS A 533 8.95 23.21 4.55
CA LYS A 533 9.31 24.37 3.74
C LYS A 533 8.56 25.60 4.27
N ARG A 534 9.22 26.75 4.22
CA ARG A 534 8.53 28.04 4.43
C ARG A 534 7.32 28.06 3.49
N PRO A 535 6.15 28.52 3.96
CA PRO A 535 5.04 28.78 3.05
C PRO A 535 5.55 29.60 1.88
N ILE A 536 5.40 29.09 0.66
CA ILE A 536 5.79 29.86 -0.53
C ILE A 536 4.75 30.96 -0.77
N ALA A 537 3.54 30.75 -0.25
CA ALA A 537 2.55 31.77 0.01
C ALA A 537 1.81 31.41 1.32
N SER A 538 1.88 32.26 2.35
CA SER A 538 0.94 32.27 3.47
C SER A 538 0.72 33.65 4.04
N ASP A 539 -0.35 33.73 4.82
CA ASP A 539 -0.84 34.82 5.67
C ASP A 539 -1.90 35.71 5.02
N LYS A 540 -2.81 35.09 4.26
CA LYS A 540 -4.17 35.64 4.16
C LYS A 540 -5.06 34.94 5.18
N MET A 541 -5.23 35.61 6.31
CA MET A 541 -6.30 35.32 7.25
C MET A 541 -7.63 35.43 6.48
N MET A 542 -8.44 34.39 6.49
CA MET A 542 -9.75 34.48 5.86
C MET A 542 -10.66 35.32 6.75
N ASP A 543 -11.19 36.43 6.24
CA ASP A 543 -12.37 37.07 6.84
C ASP A 543 -13.63 36.28 6.45
N TRP A 544 -13.64 35.00 6.85
CA TRP A 544 -14.72 34.07 6.58
C TRP A 544 -15.19 33.48 7.90
N LYS A 545 -16.41 33.85 8.29
CA LYS A 545 -17.12 33.21 9.39
C LYS A 545 -17.57 31.80 9.00
N TYR A 546 -16.70 30.83 9.21
CA TYR A 546 -16.96 29.43 8.91
C TYR A 546 -18.16 28.87 9.70
N ASP A 547 -19.03 28.11 9.03
CA ASP A 547 -20.19 27.42 9.62
C ASP A 547 -19.97 25.88 9.62
N PRO A 548 -19.76 25.24 10.80
CA PRO A 548 -19.50 23.80 10.88
C PRO A 548 -20.66 22.91 10.44
N GLU A 549 -21.89 23.44 10.42
CA GLU A 549 -23.08 22.66 10.06
C GLU A 549 -23.33 22.62 8.55
N LYS A 550 -22.68 23.48 7.78
CA LYS A 550 -22.86 23.57 6.33
C LYS A 550 -21.70 22.95 5.55
N PRO A 551 -21.97 22.29 4.42
CA PRO A 551 -20.92 21.81 3.55
C PRO A 551 -20.18 22.96 2.87
N VAL A 552 -18.94 22.71 2.48
CA VAL A 552 -18.06 23.64 1.78
C VAL A 552 -17.82 23.13 0.37
N GLU A 553 -18.12 23.93 -0.63
CA GLU A 553 -17.77 23.65 -2.02
C GLU A 553 -16.32 24.07 -2.29
N ILE A 554 -15.54 23.15 -2.84
CA ILE A 554 -14.11 23.35 -3.12
C ILE A 554 -13.85 23.09 -4.59
N SER A 555 -13.17 24.03 -5.25
CA SER A 555 -12.65 23.83 -6.60
C SER A 555 -11.15 24.08 -6.63
N ALA A 556 -10.38 23.13 -7.14
CA ALA A 556 -8.96 23.30 -7.46
C ALA A 556 -8.77 23.22 -8.98
N SER A 557 -8.12 24.23 -9.56
CA SER A 557 -7.90 24.30 -11.00
C SER A 557 -6.56 24.96 -11.33
N THR A 558 -6.03 24.64 -12.50
CA THR A 558 -4.78 25.21 -13.01
C THR A 558 -5.00 25.81 -14.39
N ARG A 559 -4.44 26.99 -14.64
CA ARG A 559 -4.42 27.63 -15.95
C ARG A 559 -3.02 28.16 -16.24
N SER A 560 -2.36 27.59 -17.24
CA SER A 560 -0.95 27.91 -17.56
C SER A 560 -0.05 27.70 -16.33
N ASN A 561 0.34 28.78 -15.66
CA ASN A 561 1.24 28.75 -14.49
C ASN A 561 0.50 29.02 -13.17
N ASP A 562 -0.82 29.24 -13.23
CA ASP A 562 -1.62 29.67 -12.09
C ASP A 562 -2.39 28.50 -11.50
N LEU A 563 -2.23 28.30 -10.19
CA LEU A 563 -3.07 27.47 -9.35
C LEU A 563 -4.16 28.36 -8.73
N THR A 564 -5.42 27.96 -8.88
CA THR A 564 -6.56 28.59 -8.23
C THR A 564 -7.30 27.58 -7.36
N ILE A 565 -7.51 27.91 -6.10
CA ILE A 565 -8.35 27.15 -5.16
C ILE A 565 -9.48 28.08 -4.69
N VAL A 566 -10.72 27.63 -4.82
CA VAL A 566 -11.90 28.38 -4.38
C VAL A 566 -12.61 27.55 -3.32
N LEU A 567 -12.98 28.21 -2.23
CA LEU A 567 -13.81 27.66 -1.17
C LEU A 567 -15.11 28.47 -1.11
N SER A 568 -16.27 27.83 -1.07
CA SER A 568 -17.57 28.51 -1.01
C SER A 568 -18.50 27.84 0.01
N GLN A 569 -19.21 28.63 0.81
CA GLN A 569 -20.20 28.15 1.78
C GLN A 569 -21.33 29.18 1.91
N GLY A 570 -22.51 28.85 1.38
CA GLY A 570 -23.61 29.81 1.25
C GLY A 570 -23.20 30.97 0.34
N ASP A 571 -23.41 32.21 0.81
CA ASP A 571 -23.05 33.42 0.06
C ASP A 571 -21.56 33.81 0.22
N GLN A 572 -20.82 33.13 1.10
CA GLN A 572 -19.40 33.39 1.32
C GLN A 572 -18.55 32.61 0.34
N LYS A 573 -17.58 33.30 -0.27
CA LYS A 573 -16.66 32.74 -1.24
C LYS A 573 -15.27 33.29 -1.03
N TYR A 574 -14.30 32.39 -0.91
CA TYR A 574 -12.89 32.72 -0.81
C TYR A 574 -12.13 32.15 -2.00
N LYS A 575 -11.22 32.95 -2.58
CA LYS A 575 -10.40 32.56 -3.73
C LYS A 575 -8.92 32.73 -3.38
N PHE A 576 -8.19 31.63 -3.46
CA PHE A 576 -6.75 31.55 -3.33
C PHE A 576 -6.13 31.40 -4.72
N GLU A 577 -5.14 32.22 -5.04
CA GLU A 577 -4.41 32.19 -6.31
C GLU A 577 -2.90 32.18 -6.03
N TYR A 578 -2.17 31.38 -6.80
CA TYR A 578 -0.73 31.26 -6.72
C TYR A 578 -0.14 30.98 -8.12
N SER A 579 0.85 31.75 -8.52
CA SER A 579 1.53 31.61 -9.82
C SER A 579 2.95 31.09 -9.61
N THR A 580 3.32 30.02 -10.32
CA THR A 580 4.70 29.50 -10.27
C THR A 580 5.60 30.24 -11.25
N GLU A 581 6.80 30.62 -10.82
CA GLU A 581 7.85 31.13 -11.73
C GLU A 581 8.38 29.98 -12.60
N GLY A 582 7.93 29.86 -13.86
CA GLY A 582 8.47 28.87 -14.79
C GLY A 582 7.48 28.22 -15.75
N LEU A 583 7.56 26.89 -15.87
CA LEU A 583 6.80 26.09 -16.82
C LEU A 583 5.32 25.95 -16.43
N PRO A 584 4.41 25.70 -17.39
CA PRO A 584 3.01 25.46 -17.11
C PRO A 584 2.80 24.29 -16.14
N ILE A 585 2.01 24.53 -15.10
CA ILE A 585 1.59 23.51 -14.13
C ILE A 585 0.23 22.96 -14.53
N SER A 586 0.08 21.65 -14.46
CA SER A 586 -1.18 20.95 -14.73
C SER A 586 -1.49 20.01 -13.61
N LEU A 587 -2.62 20.23 -12.95
CA LEU A 587 -3.09 19.39 -11.86
C LEU A 587 -3.30 17.96 -12.38
N LYS A 588 -2.71 16.98 -11.69
CA LYS A 588 -2.88 15.56 -11.97
C LYS A 588 -3.93 14.95 -11.05
N GLU A 589 -3.77 15.18 -9.75
CA GLU A 589 -4.55 14.52 -8.70
C GLU A 589 -4.54 15.39 -7.44
N VAL A 590 -5.64 15.37 -6.68
CA VAL A 590 -5.74 15.97 -5.35
C VAL A 590 -5.99 14.87 -4.34
N THR A 591 -5.11 14.70 -3.36
CA THR A 591 -5.35 13.82 -2.21
C THR A 591 -5.84 14.64 -1.03
N LEU A 592 -6.87 14.16 -0.36
CA LEU A 592 -7.51 14.78 0.80
C LEU A 592 -7.25 13.96 2.06
N ALA A 593 -7.06 14.63 3.18
CA ALA A 593 -6.95 14.02 4.50
C ALA A 593 -7.52 14.96 5.59
N ASN A 594 -8.06 14.37 6.65
CA ASN A 594 -8.40 15.06 7.88
C ASN A 594 -8.15 14.10 9.07
N PRO A 595 -7.40 14.51 10.12
CA PRO A 595 -7.11 13.66 11.28
C PRO A 595 -8.36 13.14 12.00
N LYS A 596 -9.48 13.86 11.94
CA LYS A 596 -10.77 13.52 12.55
C LYS A 596 -11.77 12.87 11.57
N GLY A 597 -11.37 12.63 10.32
CA GLY A 597 -12.26 12.18 9.24
C GLY A 597 -13.05 13.33 8.61
N PHE A 598 -13.86 13.03 7.60
CA PHE A 598 -14.66 14.00 6.85
C PHE A 598 -15.66 13.29 5.93
N SER A 599 -16.56 14.00 5.29
CA SER A 599 -17.46 13.47 4.26
C SER A 599 -17.26 14.22 2.95
N LEU A 600 -17.27 13.48 1.84
CA LEU A 600 -17.42 14.05 0.50
C LEU A 600 -18.85 13.88 0.04
N ILE A 601 -19.41 14.92 -0.56
CA ILE A 601 -20.78 14.91 -1.10
C ILE A 601 -20.66 15.14 -2.60
N GLY A 602 -21.23 14.22 -3.37
CA GLY A 602 -21.29 14.28 -4.81
C GLY A 602 -22.55 15.00 -5.26
N ASP A 603 -22.56 15.42 -6.53
CA ASP A 603 -23.76 15.93 -7.15
C ASP A 603 -24.91 14.90 -7.08
N PRO A 604 -26.18 15.36 -7.08
CA PRO A 604 -27.30 14.46 -7.26
C PRO A 604 -27.07 13.58 -8.48
N VAL A 605 -27.35 12.28 -8.35
CA VAL A 605 -27.35 11.38 -9.51
C VAL A 605 -28.54 11.76 -10.40
N GLY A 606 -28.39 12.82 -11.18
CA GLY A 606 -29.36 13.37 -12.12
C GLY A 606 -28.99 12.98 -13.55
N GLY A 607 -29.95 12.41 -14.27
CA GLY A 607 -29.74 11.67 -15.52
C GLY A 607 -28.95 12.39 -16.63
N GLY A 608 -28.07 11.62 -17.26
CA GLY A 608 -28.02 11.48 -18.71
C GLY A 608 -27.54 12.64 -19.59
N ALA A 609 -27.12 13.80 -19.09
CA ALA A 609 -26.80 14.92 -20.00
C ALA A 609 -25.31 15.26 -20.19
N ASN A 610 -24.42 14.90 -19.26
CA ASN A 610 -23.03 15.40 -19.28
C ASN A 610 -21.92 14.34 -19.41
N GLN A 611 -22.20 13.04 -19.27
CA GLN A 611 -21.17 12.01 -19.50
C GLN A 611 -20.99 11.63 -20.98
N ASP A 612 -21.99 11.85 -21.84
CA ASP A 612 -21.89 11.52 -23.27
C ASP A 612 -21.08 12.52 -24.09
N LYS A 613 -20.90 13.76 -23.63
CA LYS A 613 -20.11 14.77 -24.36
C LYS A 613 -18.59 14.53 -24.28
N ALA A 614 -18.11 13.85 -23.24
CA ALA A 614 -16.69 13.56 -23.09
C ALA A 614 -16.22 12.37 -23.96
N TYR A 615 -17.13 11.48 -24.37
CA TYR A 615 -16.80 10.30 -25.19
C TYR A 615 -16.97 10.53 -26.70
N LEU A 616 -17.74 11.54 -27.13
CA LEU A 616 -18.00 11.80 -28.55
C LEU A 616 -16.96 12.69 -29.26
N ASN A 617 -16.07 13.38 -28.54
CA ASN A 617 -15.06 14.24 -29.16
C ASN A 617 -13.76 13.53 -29.62
N ASN A 618 -13.56 12.25 -29.29
CA ASN A 618 -12.38 11.49 -29.72
C ASN A 618 -12.60 10.66 -31.00
N ARG A 619 -13.65 10.94 -31.79
CA ARG A 619 -13.97 10.18 -33.02
C ARG A 619 -14.04 11.02 -34.31
N LYS A 620 -13.50 12.24 -34.30
CA LYS A 620 -13.36 13.07 -35.51
C LYS A 620 -11.95 13.62 -35.67
N ILE A 621 -10.96 12.72 -35.75
CA ILE A 621 -9.75 12.93 -36.55
C ILE A 621 -9.32 11.54 -37.06
N GLU A 622 -9.87 11.15 -38.21
CA GLU A 622 -9.24 10.29 -39.22
C GLU A 622 -9.56 10.88 -40.59
#